data_AF-K2FPU3-F1
#
_entry.id   AF-K2FPU3-F1
#
_cell.length_a   1.000
_cell.length_b   1.000
_cell.length_c   1.000
_cell.angle_alpha   90.00
_cell.angle_beta   90.00
_cell.angle_gamma   90.00
#
_symmetry.space_group_name_H-M   'P 1'
#
loop_
_entity.id
_entity.type
_entity.pdbx_description
1 polymer ?
#
loop_
_entity_poly.entity_id
_entity_poly.type
_entity_poly.pdbx_seq_one_letter_code
_entity_poly.pdbx_strand_id
1 'polypeptide(L)'
;MRKVRNKFTYSEERKNQRKAVLFIFLTLASLAILYFLGIPLLGRLATLVSSLKGNNQQISSSDITPPPPPKFRNFPEFTNQQRLDIHGNTEAGATVKLTLNGAEQEILADASGQFSFSLNLEDGENIFAAIAIDQSGNQSQKSDDHKITLDKKVPDLEITTPSDGASFFGSEQRQVTLGGKTETGAAVTINDRIIAVDEDGTFQYTTTLNEGGNTFNIKCTDQAGNTTEKTITLNFTP
;
A
#
# COMPACT_ATOMS: atom_id res chain seq x y z
N MET A 1 82.70 -91.00 28.59
CA MET A 1 82.05 -89.82 29.22
C MET A 1 80.71 -89.56 28.52
N ARG A 2 79.59 -89.93 29.15
CA ARG A 2 78.24 -89.75 28.59
C ARG A 2 77.72 -88.35 28.92
N LYS A 3 77.51 -87.49 27.91
CA LYS A 3 76.85 -86.19 28.05
C LYS A 3 75.39 -86.40 28.50
N VAL A 4 75.11 -86.11 29.77
CA VAL A 4 73.73 -86.04 30.29
C VAL A 4 73.12 -84.74 29.80
N ARG A 5 72.20 -84.83 28.84
CA ARG A 5 71.38 -83.68 28.39
C ARG A 5 70.33 -83.39 29.46
N ASN A 6 70.39 -82.20 30.04
CA ASN A 6 69.48 -81.72 31.08
C ASN A 6 68.05 -81.55 30.54
N LYS A 7 67.09 -82.18 31.22
CA LYS A 7 65.65 -82.18 30.89
C LYS A 7 64.97 -80.81 31.10
N PHE A 8 65.65 -79.87 31.76
CA PHE A 8 65.12 -78.55 32.13
C PHE A 8 65.15 -77.51 30.98
N THR A 9 66.11 -77.57 30.06
CA THR A 9 66.20 -76.62 28.94
C THR A 9 65.04 -76.78 27.94
N TYR A 10 64.54 -78.01 27.77
CA TYR A 10 63.44 -78.35 26.87
C TYR A 10 62.08 -77.76 27.30
N SER A 11 61.91 -77.53 28.61
CA SER A 11 60.67 -76.97 29.19
C SER A 11 60.59 -75.46 28.96
N GLU A 12 61.70 -74.74 29.15
CA GLU A 12 61.77 -73.29 28.94
C GLU A 12 61.70 -72.91 27.46
N GLU A 13 62.35 -73.70 26.59
CA GLU A 13 62.31 -73.49 25.15
C GLU A 13 60.88 -73.62 24.59
N ARG A 14 60.11 -74.62 25.04
CA ARG A 14 58.68 -74.75 24.67
C ARG A 14 57.82 -73.61 25.20
N LYS A 15 58.09 -73.10 26.41
CA LYS A 15 57.37 -71.94 26.95
C LYS A 15 57.67 -70.67 26.16
N ASN A 16 58.93 -70.45 25.79
CA ASN A 16 59.35 -69.29 24.99
C ASN A 16 58.85 -69.38 23.54
N GLN A 17 58.84 -70.58 22.94
CA GLN A 17 58.23 -70.80 21.62
C GLN A 17 56.73 -70.52 21.63
N ARG A 18 56.00 -70.98 22.66
CA ARG A 18 54.56 -70.66 22.80
C ARG A 18 54.30 -69.16 22.94
N LYS A 19 55.14 -68.46 23.72
CA LYS A 19 55.08 -66.99 23.83
C LYS A 19 55.39 -66.31 22.50
N ALA A 20 56.42 -66.75 21.78
CA ALA A 20 56.79 -66.18 20.48
C ALA A 20 55.67 -66.38 19.44
N VAL A 21 55.06 -67.57 19.38
CA VAL A 21 53.91 -67.84 18.50
C VAL A 21 52.71 -66.97 18.87
N LEU A 22 52.43 -66.79 20.17
CA LEU A 22 51.39 -65.89 20.65
C LEU A 22 51.64 -64.43 20.22
N PHE A 23 52.87 -63.93 20.35
CA PHE A 23 53.21 -62.58 19.92
C PHE A 23 53.06 -62.40 18.41
N ILE A 24 53.55 -63.34 17.60
CA ILE A 24 53.36 -63.30 16.14
C ILE A 24 51.88 -63.27 15.80
N PHE A 25 51.07 -64.13 16.43
CA PHE A 25 49.63 -64.12 16.24
C PHE A 25 48.99 -62.79 16.63
N LEU A 26 49.35 -62.21 17.79
CA LEU A 26 48.85 -60.91 18.24
C LEU A 26 49.23 -59.78 17.27
N THR A 27 50.45 -59.78 16.74
CA THR A 27 50.86 -58.77 15.74
C THR A 27 50.07 -58.88 14.45
N LEU A 28 49.84 -60.10 13.95
CA LEU A 28 49.05 -60.33 12.74
C LEU A 28 47.57 -59.98 12.97
N ALA A 29 47.02 -60.31 14.15
CA ALA A 29 45.66 -59.93 14.54
C ALA A 29 45.52 -58.40 14.64
N SER A 30 46.50 -57.71 15.21
CA SER A 30 46.51 -56.24 15.28
C SER A 30 46.57 -55.60 13.90
N LEU A 31 47.43 -56.09 13.00
CA LEU A 31 47.50 -55.66 11.59
C LEU A 31 46.17 -55.89 10.86
N ALA A 32 45.54 -57.06 11.07
CA ALA A 32 44.25 -57.36 10.50
C ALA A 32 43.15 -56.40 11.02
N ILE A 33 43.12 -56.11 12.33
CA ILE A 33 42.19 -55.12 12.89
C ILE A 33 42.44 -53.74 12.29
N LEU A 34 43.70 -53.32 12.16
CA LEU A 34 44.04 -52.03 11.57
C LEU A 34 43.59 -51.93 10.11
N TYR A 35 43.72 -53.02 9.35
CA TYR A 35 43.31 -53.10 7.96
C TYR A 35 41.78 -53.14 7.81
N PHE A 36 41.10 -54.03 8.56
CA PHE A 36 39.67 -54.26 8.44
C PHE A 36 38.81 -53.20 9.15
N LEU A 37 39.28 -52.60 10.25
CA LEU A 37 38.56 -51.54 10.97
C LEU A 37 39.16 -50.16 10.74
N GLY A 38 40.49 -50.02 10.73
CA GLY A 38 41.15 -48.71 10.68
C GLY A 38 40.94 -47.98 9.36
N ILE A 39 41.20 -48.64 8.22
CA ILE A 39 41.05 -48.01 6.89
C ILE A 39 39.59 -47.58 6.63
N PRO A 40 38.56 -48.41 6.88
CA PRO A 40 37.17 -48.00 6.70
C PRO A 40 36.74 -46.86 7.65
N LEU A 41 37.25 -46.85 8.89
CA LEU A 41 36.96 -45.80 9.86
C LEU A 41 37.51 -44.43 9.41
N LEU A 42 38.73 -44.41 8.88
CA LEU A 42 39.33 -43.19 8.31
C LEU A 42 38.53 -42.66 7.12
N GLY A 43 38.03 -43.53 6.24
CA GLY A 43 37.16 -43.14 5.13
C GLY A 43 35.85 -42.49 5.62
N ARG A 44 35.20 -43.08 6.64
CA ARG A 44 33.98 -42.51 7.25
C ARG A 44 34.23 -41.16 7.92
N LEU A 45 35.35 -41.03 8.64
CA LEU A 45 35.76 -39.76 9.24
C LEU A 45 36.03 -38.68 8.17
N ALA A 46 36.68 -39.04 7.06
CA ALA A 46 36.92 -38.12 5.95
C ALA A 46 35.60 -37.61 5.34
N THR A 47 34.60 -38.48 5.15
CA THR A 47 33.27 -38.05 4.66
C THR A 47 32.55 -37.14 5.65
N LEU A 48 32.70 -37.38 6.96
CA LEU A 48 32.11 -36.54 8.01
C LEU A 48 32.78 -35.17 8.05
N VAL A 49 34.12 -35.10 8.03
CA VAL A 49 34.85 -33.83 7.94
C VAL A 49 34.54 -33.07 6.64
N SER A 50 34.40 -33.79 5.52
CA SER A 50 33.97 -33.20 4.25
C SER A 50 32.55 -32.62 4.33
N SER A 51 31.62 -33.29 5.03
CA SER A 51 30.26 -32.77 5.25
C SER A 51 30.23 -31.53 6.16
N LEU A 52 31.13 -31.45 7.15
CA LEU A 52 31.28 -30.27 8.00
C LEU A 52 31.92 -29.08 7.28
N LYS A 53 32.82 -29.33 6.33
CA LYS A 53 33.48 -28.28 5.53
C LYS A 53 32.65 -27.85 4.31
N GLY A 54 31.78 -28.73 3.81
CA GLY A 54 30.99 -28.54 2.59
C GLY A 54 29.68 -27.78 2.75
N ASN A 55 29.18 -27.59 3.98
CA ASN A 55 27.95 -26.84 4.24
C ASN A 55 28.25 -25.47 4.82
N ASN A 56 28.96 -24.64 4.03
CA ASN A 56 28.80 -23.20 4.13
C ASN A 56 27.68 -22.78 3.17
N GLN A 57 26.47 -23.33 3.37
CA GLN A 57 25.28 -22.71 2.85
C GLN A 57 25.19 -21.37 3.58
N GLN A 58 25.58 -20.28 2.91
CA GLN A 58 25.17 -18.95 3.34
C GLN A 58 23.66 -19.03 3.53
N ILE A 59 23.21 -18.89 4.78
CA ILE A 59 21.80 -18.62 5.04
C ILE A 59 21.58 -17.25 4.43
N SER A 60 21.09 -17.22 3.19
CA SER A 60 20.44 -16.03 2.65
C SER A 60 19.35 -15.72 3.65
N SER A 61 19.52 -14.68 4.45
CA SER A 61 18.45 -14.15 5.29
C SER A 61 17.39 -13.60 4.33
N SER A 62 16.54 -14.48 3.80
CA SER A 62 15.36 -14.06 3.06
C SER A 62 14.55 -13.21 4.02
N ASP A 63 14.37 -11.95 3.67
CA ASP A 63 13.52 -11.07 4.47
C ASP A 63 12.12 -11.67 4.55
N ILE A 64 11.58 -11.75 5.75
CA ILE A 64 10.23 -12.26 6.02
C ILE A 64 9.33 -11.17 6.63
N THR A 65 9.83 -9.94 6.72
CA THR A 65 9.14 -8.83 7.38
C THR A 65 8.26 -8.13 6.34
N PRO A 66 6.93 -8.11 6.52
CA PRO A 66 6.08 -7.33 5.64
C PRO A 66 6.38 -5.83 5.72
N PRO A 67 6.28 -5.11 4.59
CA PRO A 67 6.31 -3.66 4.60
C PRO A 67 5.06 -3.08 5.28
N PRO A 68 5.08 -1.82 5.73
CA PRO A 68 3.88 -1.14 6.20
C PRO A 68 2.85 -0.95 5.07
N PRO A 69 1.54 -0.86 5.39
CA PRO A 69 0.51 -0.57 4.39
C PRO A 69 0.77 0.73 3.63
N PRO A 70 0.44 0.79 2.32
CA PRO A 70 0.47 2.04 1.56
C PRO A 70 -0.37 3.13 2.23
N LYS A 71 0.14 4.37 2.20
CA LYS A 71 -0.58 5.55 2.71
C LYS A 71 -0.88 6.50 1.57
N PHE A 72 -2.15 6.78 1.34
CA PHE A 72 -2.60 7.76 0.35
C PHE A 72 -2.65 9.16 0.94
N ARG A 73 -2.48 10.18 0.10
CA ARG A 73 -2.51 11.60 0.49
C ARG A 73 -3.27 12.39 -0.56
N ASN A 74 -3.95 13.44 -0.10
CA ASN A 74 -4.53 14.50 -0.93
C ASN A 74 -5.39 13.97 -2.10
N PHE A 75 -6.52 13.35 -1.78
CA PHE A 75 -7.59 13.07 -2.74
C PHE A 75 -8.88 13.73 -2.25
N PRO A 76 -9.75 14.18 -3.16
CA PRO A 76 -11.01 14.82 -2.78
C PRO A 76 -12.06 13.78 -2.38
N GLU A 77 -13.01 14.16 -1.53
CA GLU A 77 -14.18 13.32 -1.22
C GLU A 77 -15.20 13.32 -2.37
N PHE A 78 -15.32 14.44 -3.09
CA PHE A 78 -16.20 14.63 -4.24
C PHE A 78 -15.41 15.20 -5.42
N THR A 79 -15.71 14.75 -6.63
CA THR A 79 -15.07 15.27 -7.84
C THR A 79 -16.02 15.15 -9.03
N ASN A 80 -15.92 16.07 -9.98
CA ASN A 80 -16.55 15.93 -11.29
C ASN A 80 -15.60 15.38 -12.37
N GLN A 81 -14.36 15.09 -11.99
CA GLN A 81 -13.34 14.52 -12.88
C GLN A 81 -13.40 13.01 -12.82
N GLN A 82 -13.73 12.39 -13.96
CA GLN A 82 -13.77 10.93 -14.06
C GLN A 82 -12.38 10.29 -13.89
N ARG A 83 -11.33 10.99 -14.33
CA ARG A 83 -9.96 10.55 -14.17
C ARG A 83 -9.30 11.35 -13.07
N LEU A 84 -8.74 10.67 -12.08
CA LEU A 84 -8.09 11.29 -10.93
C LEU A 84 -6.74 10.63 -10.66
N ASP A 85 -5.70 11.44 -10.56
CA ASP A 85 -4.40 10.98 -10.08
C ASP A 85 -4.37 11.06 -8.55
N ILE A 86 -4.09 9.92 -7.92
CA ILE A 86 -3.90 9.83 -6.46
C ILE A 86 -2.47 9.44 -6.14
N HIS A 87 -1.97 10.02 -5.06
CA HIS A 87 -0.58 9.86 -4.65
C HIS A 87 -0.49 9.22 -3.28
N GLY A 88 0.62 8.56 -3.02
CA GLY A 88 0.88 7.98 -1.73
C GLY A 88 2.33 7.62 -1.52
N ASN A 89 2.59 7.00 -0.37
CA ASN A 89 3.89 6.49 -0.01
C ASN A 89 3.82 5.09 0.58
N THR A 90 4.84 4.28 0.30
CA THR A 90 5.08 2.95 0.86
C THR A 90 6.59 2.75 1.07
N GLU A 91 7.04 1.52 1.27
CA GLU A 91 8.46 1.17 1.27
C GLU A 91 9.09 1.42 -0.11
N ALA A 92 10.33 1.91 -0.12
CA ALA A 92 11.04 2.23 -1.35
C ALA A 92 11.23 0.99 -2.24
N GLY A 93 10.84 1.09 -3.52
CA GLY A 93 10.93 -0.02 -4.45
C GLY A 93 9.94 -1.18 -4.23
N ALA A 94 8.95 -1.02 -3.32
CA ALA A 94 7.86 -1.99 -3.18
C ALA A 94 6.84 -1.84 -4.32
N THR A 95 6.21 -2.95 -4.71
CA THR A 95 5.06 -2.95 -5.62
C THR A 95 3.80 -2.63 -4.82
N VAL A 96 3.06 -1.60 -5.22
CA VAL A 96 1.75 -1.28 -4.65
C VAL A 96 0.68 -1.91 -5.53
N LYS A 97 -0.20 -2.69 -4.92
CA LYS A 97 -1.37 -3.27 -5.56
C LYS A 97 -2.62 -2.60 -5.03
N LEU A 98 -3.27 -1.81 -5.88
CA LEU A 98 -4.49 -1.07 -5.60
C LEU A 98 -5.70 -1.83 -6.14
N THR A 99 -6.77 -1.88 -5.36
CA THR A 99 -8.09 -2.35 -5.78
C THR A 99 -9.04 -1.17 -5.81
N LEU A 100 -9.67 -0.88 -6.94
CA LEU A 100 -10.71 0.14 -7.15
C LEU A 100 -11.99 -0.56 -7.62
N ASN A 101 -13.08 -0.50 -6.85
CA ASN A 101 -14.36 -1.15 -7.18
C ASN A 101 -14.22 -2.64 -7.56
N GLY A 102 -13.24 -3.34 -6.97
CA GLY A 102 -12.92 -4.73 -7.28
C GLY A 102 -11.97 -4.96 -8.46
N ALA A 103 -11.66 -3.94 -9.28
CA ALA A 103 -10.63 -3.99 -10.31
C ALA A 103 -9.24 -3.70 -9.72
N GLU A 104 -8.22 -4.40 -10.18
CA GLU A 104 -6.85 -4.28 -9.64
C GLU A 104 -5.93 -3.49 -10.58
N GLN A 105 -5.03 -2.70 -9.98
CA GLN A 105 -3.93 -2.01 -10.64
C GLN A 105 -2.66 -2.17 -9.82
N GLU A 106 -1.51 -2.26 -10.48
CA GLU A 106 -0.21 -2.37 -9.81
C GLU A 106 0.78 -1.32 -10.33
N ILE A 107 1.58 -0.76 -9.43
CA ILE A 107 2.68 0.12 -9.79
C ILE A 107 3.87 -0.09 -8.86
N LEU A 108 5.08 0.14 -9.37
CA LEU A 108 6.30 0.13 -8.56
C LEU A 108 6.50 1.50 -7.91
N ALA A 109 6.70 1.53 -6.59
CA ALA A 109 7.08 2.74 -5.89
C ALA A 109 8.53 3.13 -6.21
N ASP A 110 8.81 4.43 -6.23
CA ASP A 110 10.14 4.93 -6.56
C ASP A 110 11.16 4.70 -5.42
N ALA A 111 12.41 5.15 -5.63
CA ALA A 111 13.49 5.01 -4.65
C ALA A 111 13.25 5.77 -3.32
N SER A 112 12.27 6.68 -3.29
CA SER A 112 11.80 7.37 -2.09
C SER A 112 10.52 6.78 -1.51
N GLY A 113 9.98 5.71 -2.13
CA GLY A 113 8.73 5.08 -1.74
C GLY A 113 7.48 5.82 -2.21
N GLN A 114 7.60 6.80 -3.11
CA GLN A 114 6.45 7.51 -3.67
C GLN A 114 5.82 6.72 -4.82
N PHE A 115 4.50 6.78 -4.93
CA PHE A 115 3.75 6.18 -6.03
C PHE A 115 2.58 7.07 -6.46
N SER A 116 2.09 6.83 -7.67
CA SER A 116 0.95 7.53 -8.26
C SER A 116 0.07 6.56 -9.03
N PHE A 117 -1.23 6.55 -8.75
CA PHE A 117 -2.22 5.82 -9.55
C PHE A 117 -3.12 6.80 -10.31
N SER A 118 -3.43 6.46 -11.55
CA SER A 118 -4.43 7.17 -12.36
C SER A 118 -5.73 6.38 -12.31
N LEU A 119 -6.64 6.75 -11.42
CA LEU A 119 -7.94 6.10 -11.26
C LEU A 119 -8.91 6.54 -12.37
N ASN A 120 -9.74 5.61 -12.81
CA ASN A 120 -10.88 5.89 -13.68
C ASN A 120 -12.16 5.56 -12.91
N LEU A 121 -12.82 6.60 -12.43
CA LEU A 121 -13.97 6.51 -11.53
C LEU A 121 -15.25 6.17 -12.31
N GLU A 122 -16.12 5.41 -11.67
CA GLU A 122 -17.50 5.16 -12.08
C GLU A 122 -18.41 6.22 -11.46
N ASP A 123 -19.60 6.42 -12.03
CA ASP A 123 -20.55 7.41 -11.49
C ASP A 123 -20.98 7.04 -10.07
N GLY A 124 -21.04 8.03 -9.17
CA GLY A 124 -21.32 7.82 -7.76
C GLY A 124 -20.11 7.37 -6.93
N GLU A 125 -20.37 6.50 -5.96
CA GLU A 125 -19.38 6.10 -4.95
C GLU A 125 -18.33 5.13 -5.52
N ASN A 126 -17.05 5.49 -5.36
CA ASN A 126 -15.89 4.66 -5.71
C ASN A 126 -15.08 4.37 -4.46
N ILE A 127 -14.77 3.10 -4.23
CA ILE A 127 -14.01 2.65 -3.07
C ILE A 127 -12.67 2.07 -3.54
N PHE A 128 -11.58 2.51 -2.94
CA PHE A 128 -10.27 1.96 -3.19
C PHE A 128 -9.46 1.69 -1.92
N ALA A 129 -8.55 0.73 -2.02
CA ALA A 129 -7.57 0.40 -1.00
C ALA A 129 -6.37 -0.28 -1.66
N ALA A 130 -5.27 -0.45 -0.93
CA ALA A 130 -4.07 -1.10 -1.47
C ALA A 130 -3.31 -1.94 -0.45
N ILE A 131 -2.45 -2.82 -0.97
CA ILE A 131 -1.39 -3.50 -0.26
C ILE A 131 -0.04 -3.16 -0.89
N ALA A 132 1.05 -3.32 -0.15
CA ALA A 132 2.42 -3.25 -0.65
C ALA A 132 3.06 -4.63 -0.63
N ILE A 133 3.89 -4.91 -1.63
CA ILE A 133 4.69 -6.13 -1.76
C ILE A 133 6.15 -5.70 -1.86
N ASP A 134 6.96 -6.09 -0.88
CA ASP A 134 8.39 -5.76 -0.89
C ASP A 134 9.16 -6.55 -1.98
N GLN A 135 10.47 -6.27 -2.10
CA GLN A 135 11.33 -6.93 -3.08
C GLN A 135 11.56 -8.42 -2.81
N SER A 136 11.31 -8.88 -1.59
CA SER A 136 11.40 -10.29 -1.17
C SER A 136 10.07 -11.03 -1.32
N GLY A 137 8.98 -10.32 -1.67
CA GLY A 137 7.64 -10.86 -1.87
C GLY A 137 6.74 -10.82 -0.63
N ASN A 138 7.14 -10.20 0.47
CA ASN A 138 6.29 -10.08 1.66
C ASN A 138 5.20 -9.03 1.44
N GLN A 139 3.97 -9.36 1.85
CA GLN A 139 2.79 -8.50 1.65
C GLN A 139 2.38 -7.77 2.92
N SER A 140 2.13 -6.47 2.82
CA SER A 140 1.59 -5.66 3.92
C SER A 140 0.16 -6.06 4.28
N GLN A 141 -0.32 -5.54 5.41
CA GLN A 141 -1.77 -5.43 5.63
C GLN A 141 -2.41 -4.49 4.58
N LYS A 142 -3.72 -4.63 4.37
CA LYS A 142 -4.52 -3.71 3.55
C LYS A 142 -4.53 -2.32 4.18
N SER A 143 -4.47 -1.27 3.36
CA SER A 143 -4.76 0.11 3.79
C SER A 143 -6.20 0.25 4.27
N ASP A 144 -6.52 1.42 4.83
CA ASP A 144 -7.92 1.81 5.03
C ASP A 144 -8.67 1.84 3.68
N ASP A 145 -9.98 1.62 3.74
CA ASP A 145 -10.85 1.86 2.60
C ASP A 145 -11.06 3.37 2.43
N HIS A 146 -10.77 3.86 1.24
CA HIS A 146 -10.91 5.26 0.87
C HIS A 146 -12.08 5.42 -0.11
N LYS A 147 -12.82 6.51 0.05
CA LYS A 147 -13.99 6.82 -0.76
C LYS A 147 -13.80 8.09 -1.58
N ILE A 148 -14.20 8.04 -2.84
CA ILE A 148 -14.34 9.20 -3.73
C ILE A 148 -15.70 9.10 -4.44
N THR A 149 -16.49 10.16 -4.39
CA THR A 149 -17.75 10.24 -5.13
C THR A 149 -17.54 11.01 -6.42
N LEU A 150 -17.77 10.37 -7.57
CA LEU A 150 -17.86 11.05 -8.86
C LEU A 150 -19.28 11.61 -9.02
N ASP A 151 -19.39 12.92 -9.15
CA ASP A 151 -20.65 13.60 -9.44
C ASP A 151 -20.44 14.60 -10.59
N LYS A 152 -21.15 14.37 -11.69
CA LYS A 152 -21.13 15.23 -12.88
C LYS A 152 -22.43 16.02 -13.06
N LYS A 153 -23.39 15.86 -12.14
CA LYS A 153 -24.67 16.57 -12.23
C LYS A 153 -24.44 18.00 -11.76
N VAL A 154 -24.91 18.97 -12.54
CA VAL A 154 -24.88 20.38 -12.11
C VAL A 154 -25.93 20.61 -11.01
N PRO A 155 -25.67 21.52 -10.06
CA PRO A 155 -26.61 21.81 -9.00
C PRO A 155 -27.86 22.49 -9.55
N ASP A 156 -29.02 22.14 -8.99
CA ASP A 156 -30.27 22.81 -9.29
C ASP A 156 -30.23 24.25 -8.77
N LEU A 157 -30.69 25.23 -9.55
CA LEU A 157 -30.72 26.64 -9.17
C LEU A 157 -32.04 27.29 -9.61
N GLU A 158 -32.81 27.79 -8.65
CA GLU A 158 -34.09 28.47 -8.86
C GLU A 158 -34.06 29.86 -8.21
N ILE A 159 -34.50 30.89 -8.94
CA ILE A 159 -34.75 32.22 -8.38
C ILE A 159 -36.24 32.31 -8.11
N THR A 160 -36.63 32.44 -6.86
CA THR A 160 -38.04 32.45 -6.43
C THR A 160 -38.62 33.85 -6.44
N THR A 161 -37.80 34.87 -6.17
CA THR A 161 -38.23 36.28 -6.18
C THR A 161 -37.04 37.22 -6.29
N PRO A 162 -37.19 38.41 -6.89
CA PRO A 162 -38.21 38.74 -7.88
C PRO A 162 -37.98 37.98 -9.20
N SER A 163 -38.99 37.96 -10.07
CA SER A 163 -38.85 37.39 -11.41
C SER A 163 -37.93 38.23 -12.29
N ASP A 164 -37.29 37.61 -13.27
CA ASP A 164 -36.51 38.32 -14.28
C ASP A 164 -37.36 39.38 -15.01
N GLY A 165 -36.79 40.56 -15.22
CA GLY A 165 -37.45 41.72 -15.82
C GLY A 165 -38.38 42.51 -14.89
N ALA A 166 -38.52 42.13 -13.61
CA ALA A 166 -39.37 42.85 -12.67
C ALA A 166 -38.98 44.34 -12.54
N SER A 167 -39.99 45.19 -12.38
CA SER A 167 -39.82 46.65 -12.30
C SER A 167 -40.27 47.18 -10.95
N PHE A 168 -39.48 48.10 -10.39
CA PHE A 168 -39.67 48.72 -9.08
C PHE A 168 -39.74 50.24 -9.25
N PHE A 169 -40.63 50.89 -8.50
CA PHE A 169 -40.96 52.31 -8.67
C PHE A 169 -40.96 53.05 -7.33
N GLY A 170 -40.43 54.28 -7.33
CA GLY A 170 -40.43 55.13 -6.14
C GLY A 170 -39.31 54.78 -5.15
N SER A 171 -38.89 55.76 -4.35
CA SER A 171 -37.80 55.61 -3.36
C SER A 171 -37.96 54.43 -2.40
N GLU A 172 -39.20 54.08 -2.02
CA GLU A 172 -39.49 53.00 -1.08
C GLU A 172 -39.20 51.60 -1.64
N GLN A 173 -39.13 51.45 -2.97
CA GLN A 173 -38.85 50.16 -3.63
C GLN A 173 -37.41 50.05 -4.13
N ARG A 174 -36.53 50.96 -3.72
CA ARG A 174 -35.12 50.95 -4.13
C ARG A 174 -34.33 49.81 -3.51
N GLN A 175 -34.74 49.29 -2.36
CA GLN A 175 -34.13 48.13 -1.73
C GLN A 175 -34.95 46.88 -2.07
N VAL A 176 -34.28 45.85 -2.58
CA VAL A 176 -34.91 44.59 -2.99
C VAL A 176 -34.18 43.40 -2.37
N THR A 177 -34.91 42.33 -2.11
CA THR A 177 -34.35 41.03 -1.70
C THR A 177 -34.56 40.02 -2.81
N LEU A 178 -33.45 39.51 -3.35
CA LEU A 178 -33.44 38.34 -4.22
C LEU A 178 -33.52 37.10 -3.33
N GLY A 179 -34.47 36.22 -3.58
CA GLY A 179 -34.62 34.92 -2.95
C GLY A 179 -34.48 33.82 -3.99
N GLY A 180 -33.92 32.69 -3.57
CA GLY A 180 -33.79 31.52 -4.42
C GLY A 180 -33.59 30.24 -3.63
N LYS A 181 -33.53 29.14 -4.37
CA LYS A 181 -33.26 27.81 -3.85
C LYS A 181 -32.22 27.11 -4.72
N THR A 182 -31.36 26.35 -4.08
CA THR A 182 -30.34 25.53 -4.71
C THR A 182 -30.31 24.12 -4.10
N GLU A 183 -29.54 23.22 -4.69
CA GLU A 183 -29.10 21.99 -4.05
C GLU A 183 -28.45 22.25 -2.67
N THR A 184 -28.77 21.42 -1.68
CA THR A 184 -28.21 21.49 -0.33
C THR A 184 -26.69 21.28 -0.35
N GLY A 185 -25.96 22.12 0.40
CA GLY A 185 -24.50 22.04 0.49
C GLY A 185 -23.77 22.71 -0.67
N ALA A 186 -24.48 23.23 -1.67
CA ALA A 186 -23.89 24.02 -2.74
C ALA A 186 -23.60 25.46 -2.28
N ALA A 187 -22.55 26.05 -2.82
CA ALA A 187 -22.17 27.44 -2.59
C ALA A 187 -22.81 28.35 -3.64
N VAL A 188 -23.37 29.48 -3.19
CA VAL A 188 -23.98 30.49 -4.08
C VAL A 188 -23.17 31.78 -4.06
N THR A 189 -22.97 32.38 -5.24
CA THR A 189 -22.45 33.74 -5.39
C THR A 189 -23.38 34.59 -6.24
N ILE A 190 -23.47 35.88 -5.92
CA ILE A 190 -24.19 36.87 -6.73
C ILE A 190 -23.25 38.02 -7.06
N ASN A 191 -22.97 38.23 -8.35
CA ASN A 191 -21.95 39.18 -8.83
C ASN A 191 -20.61 39.00 -8.07
N ASP A 192 -20.12 37.77 -8.03
CA ASP A 192 -18.90 37.32 -7.36
C ASP A 192 -18.87 37.47 -5.83
N ARG A 193 -19.99 37.81 -5.18
CA ARG A 193 -20.11 37.88 -3.71
C ARG A 193 -20.69 36.59 -3.18
N ILE A 194 -20.05 35.99 -2.18
CA ILE A 194 -20.53 34.79 -1.49
C ILE A 194 -21.83 35.12 -0.73
N ILE A 195 -22.85 34.31 -0.96
CA ILE A 195 -24.15 34.39 -0.29
C ILE A 195 -24.30 33.18 0.64
N ALA A 196 -24.81 33.42 1.85
CA ALA A 196 -25.13 32.34 2.77
C ALA A 196 -26.30 31.51 2.21
N VAL A 197 -26.16 30.19 2.28
CA VAL A 197 -27.17 29.21 1.89
C VAL A 197 -27.55 28.44 3.16
N ASP A 198 -28.84 28.38 3.44
CA ASP A 198 -29.39 27.64 4.57
C ASP A 198 -29.32 26.12 4.31
N GLU A 199 -29.48 25.30 5.36
CA GLU A 199 -29.38 23.84 5.26
C GLU A 199 -30.38 23.22 4.26
N ASP A 200 -31.51 23.89 4.03
CA ASP A 200 -32.54 23.48 3.07
C ASP A 200 -32.28 23.96 1.62
N GLY A 201 -31.14 24.61 1.39
CA GLY A 201 -30.73 25.14 0.10
C GLY A 201 -31.32 26.51 -0.23
N THR A 202 -32.04 27.16 0.68
CA THR A 202 -32.57 28.51 0.44
C THR A 202 -31.49 29.57 0.63
N PHE A 203 -31.57 30.65 -0.15
CA PHE A 203 -30.66 31.79 -0.01
C PHE A 203 -31.41 33.10 -0.24
N GLN A 204 -30.90 34.16 0.39
CA GLN A 204 -31.43 35.52 0.24
C GLN A 204 -30.29 36.53 0.08
N TYR A 205 -30.51 37.54 -0.76
CA TYR A 205 -29.58 38.63 -0.99
C TYR A 205 -30.31 39.96 -1.12
N THR A 206 -30.11 40.84 -0.14
CA THR A 206 -30.68 42.19 -0.16
C THR A 206 -29.69 43.18 -0.76
N THR A 207 -30.18 44.01 -1.68
CA THR A 207 -29.37 45.01 -2.40
C THR A 207 -30.18 46.28 -2.69
N THR A 208 -29.46 47.38 -2.93
CA THR A 208 -30.03 48.63 -3.41
C THR A 208 -29.91 48.72 -4.93
N LEU A 209 -31.00 49.07 -5.61
CA LEU A 209 -31.06 49.25 -7.05
C LEU A 209 -30.55 50.65 -7.46
N ASN A 210 -29.86 50.68 -8.60
CA ASN A 210 -29.53 51.89 -9.34
C ASN A 210 -30.66 52.21 -10.32
N GLU A 211 -30.81 53.48 -10.70
CA GLU A 211 -31.74 53.88 -11.76
C GLU A 211 -31.46 53.12 -13.05
N GLY A 212 -32.52 52.61 -13.69
CA GLY A 212 -32.44 51.79 -14.88
C GLY A 212 -32.29 50.29 -14.59
N GLY A 213 -31.61 49.57 -15.48
CA GLY A 213 -31.44 48.12 -15.40
C GLY A 213 -30.32 47.71 -14.45
N ASN A 214 -30.61 46.75 -13.58
CA ASN A 214 -29.71 46.16 -12.60
C ASN A 214 -29.57 44.67 -12.87
N THR A 215 -28.40 44.22 -13.30
CA THR A 215 -28.15 42.82 -13.64
C THR A 215 -27.47 42.08 -12.49
N PHE A 216 -27.96 40.88 -12.21
CA PHE A 216 -27.43 39.96 -11.21
C PHE A 216 -27.06 38.65 -11.88
N ASN A 217 -25.78 38.29 -11.87
CA ASN A 217 -25.30 36.95 -12.20
C ASN A 217 -25.27 36.14 -10.91
N ILE A 218 -26.08 35.09 -10.85
CA ILE A 218 -26.17 34.14 -9.74
C ILE A 218 -25.51 32.85 -10.19
N LYS A 219 -24.45 32.45 -9.47
CA LYS A 219 -23.71 31.23 -9.72
C LYS A 219 -23.82 30.31 -8.52
N CYS A 220 -24.24 29.08 -8.78
CA CYS A 220 -24.22 27.98 -7.81
C CYS A 220 -23.09 26.99 -8.16
N THR A 221 -22.39 26.49 -7.15
CA THR A 221 -21.34 25.45 -7.28
C THR A 221 -21.54 24.36 -6.23
N ASP A 222 -21.62 23.10 -6.63
CA ASP A 222 -21.76 21.97 -5.70
C ASP A 222 -20.43 21.55 -5.05
N GLN A 223 -20.44 20.45 -4.28
CA GLN A 223 -19.26 19.92 -3.59
C GLN A 223 -18.24 19.26 -4.54
N ALA A 224 -18.69 18.76 -5.70
CA ALA A 224 -17.85 18.16 -6.74
C ALA A 224 -17.24 19.21 -7.69
N GLY A 225 -17.67 20.46 -7.59
CA GLY A 225 -17.23 21.59 -8.40
C GLY A 225 -18.06 21.81 -9.67
N ASN A 226 -19.22 21.18 -9.82
CA ASN A 226 -20.13 21.48 -10.94
C ASN A 226 -20.86 22.80 -10.69
N THR A 227 -21.13 23.54 -11.76
CA THR A 227 -21.68 24.89 -11.65
C THR A 227 -22.92 25.11 -12.50
N THR A 228 -23.88 25.86 -11.95
CA THR A 228 -25.04 26.39 -12.68
C THR A 228 -25.07 27.91 -12.52
N GLU A 229 -25.27 28.63 -13.63
CA GLU A 229 -25.37 30.09 -13.62
C GLU A 229 -26.72 30.56 -14.18
N LYS A 230 -27.30 31.58 -13.54
CA LYS A 230 -28.49 32.29 -14.00
C LYS A 230 -28.26 33.78 -13.94
N THR A 231 -28.81 34.51 -14.89
CA THR A 231 -28.79 35.97 -14.89
C THR A 231 -30.21 36.49 -14.82
N ILE A 232 -30.47 37.45 -13.94
CA ILE A 232 -31.72 38.21 -13.92
C ILE A 232 -31.43 39.70 -14.01
N THR A 233 -32.35 40.47 -14.58
CA THR A 233 -32.29 41.93 -14.63
C THR A 233 -33.53 42.53 -13.99
N LEU A 234 -33.32 43.48 -13.07
CA LEU A 234 -34.37 44.23 -12.41
C LEU A 234 -34.32 45.69 -12.85
N ASN A 235 -35.46 46.28 -13.14
CA ASN A 235 -35.56 47.68 -13.56
C ASN A 235 -36.01 48.54 -12.38
N PHE A 236 -35.38 49.69 -12.17
CA PHE A 236 -35.78 50.63 -11.14
C PHE A 236 -35.97 52.04 -11.71
N THR A 237 -37.11 52.64 -11.40
CA THR A 237 -37.44 54.03 -11.73
C THR A 237 -37.73 54.77 -10.42
N PRO A 238 -36.96 55.81 -10.06
CA PRO A 238 -37.11 56.52 -8.78
C PRO A 238 -38.42 57.28 -8.61
#